data_AF-A0A117M358-F1
#
_entry.id   AF-A0A117M358-F1
#
_cell.length_a   1.000
_cell.length_b   1.000
_cell.length_c   1.000
_cell.angle_alpha   90.00
_cell.angle_beta   90.00
_cell.angle_gamma   90.00
#
_symmetry.space_group_name_H-M   'P 1'
#
loop_
_entity.id
_entity.type
_entity.pdbx_description
1 polymer ?
#
loop_
_entity_poly.entity_id
_entity_poly.type
_entity_poly.pdbx_seq_one_letter_code
_entity_poly.pdbx_strand_id
1 'polypeptide(L)'
;MALERFKAREEIPQAEIDKMKYIPVGKGLAAKFLREANYDLTSEINKYPTEFKEYLIEGAQETLLNNISLPAEEGTIKTNKKSMQGLLEIKKDTQAINDLYIQIEHLFQYYTQTLAQTYRQFKDSFAAKINETVKMMEQRTGTKVKVNPEKQPGFREEWMKYLGRLNNQYEVALAEHKEKLRRII
;
A
#
# COMPACT_ATOMS: atom_id res chain seq x y z
N MET A 1 27.89 -26.25 -43.35
CA MET A 1 26.55 -25.94 -42.81
C MET A 1 26.71 -25.17 -41.51
N ALA A 2 26.77 -23.83 -41.59
CA ALA A 2 26.89 -22.95 -40.41
C ALA A 2 26.02 -21.69 -40.58
N LEU A 3 24.96 -21.77 -41.39
CA LEU A 3 24.06 -20.66 -41.70
C LEU A 3 22.60 -20.93 -41.32
N GLU A 4 22.26 -22.12 -40.84
CA GLU A 4 20.89 -22.47 -40.45
C GLU A 4 20.55 -22.22 -38.97
N ARG A 5 21.47 -21.66 -38.18
CA ARG A 5 21.24 -21.40 -36.74
C ARG A 5 20.97 -19.92 -36.39
N PHE A 6 20.86 -19.04 -37.39
CA PHE A 6 20.67 -17.59 -37.16
C PHE A 6 19.30 -17.03 -37.56
N LYS A 7 18.34 -17.87 -37.97
CA LYS A 7 16.96 -17.45 -38.27
C LYS A 7 15.95 -18.01 -37.27
N ALA A 8 16.14 -17.63 -36.01
CA ALA A 8 15.10 -17.70 -35.00
C ALA A 8 15.32 -16.58 -33.99
N ARG A 9 15.46 -15.34 -34.48
CA ARG A 9 15.16 -14.18 -33.63
C ARG A 9 13.65 -14.02 -33.76
N GLU A 10 12.91 -14.52 -32.76
CA GLU A 10 11.47 -14.26 -32.66
C GLU A 10 11.30 -12.74 -32.73
N GLU A 11 10.76 -12.26 -33.84
CA GLU A 11 10.41 -10.85 -33.99
C GLU A 11 9.38 -10.53 -32.92
N ILE A 12 9.72 -9.60 -32.02
CA ILE A 12 8.82 -9.19 -30.94
C ILE A 12 7.57 -8.61 -31.63
N PRO A 13 6.36 -9.12 -31.33
CA PRO A 13 5.13 -8.61 -31.91
C PRO A 13 4.98 -7.10 -31.68
N GLN A 14 4.43 -6.36 -32.64
CA GLN A 14 4.25 -4.90 -32.54
C GLN A 14 3.52 -4.48 -31.24
N ALA A 15 2.51 -5.24 -30.82
CA ALA A 15 1.79 -5.00 -29.57
C ALA A 15 2.70 -5.06 -28.32
N GLU A 16 3.70 -5.93 -28.31
CA GLU A 16 4.66 -6.03 -27.19
C GLU A 16 5.64 -4.86 -27.20
N ILE A 17 6.03 -4.37 -28.40
CA ILE A 17 6.82 -3.14 -28.54
C ILE A 17 6.02 -1.94 -28.00
N ASP A 18 4.73 -1.86 -28.34
CA ASP A 18 3.86 -0.77 -27.91
C ASP A 18 3.65 -0.78 -26.38
N LYS A 19 3.41 -1.94 -25.78
CA LYS A 19 3.37 -2.09 -24.31
C LYS A 19 4.66 -1.60 -23.64
N MET A 20 5.82 -2.06 -24.12
CA MET A 20 7.12 -1.67 -23.57
C MET A 20 7.35 -0.16 -23.64
N LYS A 21 6.73 0.52 -24.63
CA LYS A 21 6.83 1.96 -24.80
C LYS A 21 5.82 2.73 -23.95
N TYR A 22 4.55 2.33 -23.94
CA TYR A 22 3.46 3.15 -23.40
C TYR A 22 3.09 2.83 -21.95
N ILE A 23 3.33 1.62 -21.45
CA ILE A 23 3.14 1.30 -20.01
C ILE A 23 4.03 2.18 -19.13
N PRO A 24 5.36 2.33 -19.39
CA PRO A 24 6.20 3.22 -18.59
C PRO A 24 5.76 4.68 -18.62
N VAL A 25 5.20 5.13 -19.75
CA VAL A 25 4.64 6.49 -19.88
C VAL A 25 3.44 6.64 -18.95
N GLY A 26 2.51 5.68 -18.96
CA GLY A 26 1.36 5.66 -18.05
C GLY A 26 1.76 5.71 -16.58
N LYS A 27 2.77 4.92 -16.20
CA LYS A 27 3.37 4.96 -14.85
C LYS A 27 3.89 6.35 -14.50
N GLY A 28 4.57 7.00 -15.45
CA GLY A 28 5.07 8.36 -15.30
C GLY A 28 3.97 9.41 -15.11
N LEU A 29 2.87 9.30 -15.86
CA LEU A 29 1.71 10.20 -15.73
C LEU A 29 1.05 10.04 -14.35
N ALA A 30 0.81 8.81 -13.89
CA ALA A 30 0.27 8.56 -12.56
C ALA A 30 1.21 9.03 -11.43
N ALA A 31 2.52 8.85 -11.59
CA ALA A 31 3.49 9.35 -10.59
C ALA A 31 3.50 10.89 -10.51
N LYS A 32 3.32 11.59 -11.63
CA LYS A 32 3.14 13.06 -11.63
C LYS A 32 1.81 13.44 -10.98
N PHE A 33 0.73 12.77 -11.37
CA PHE A 33 -0.58 12.95 -10.76
C PHE A 33 -0.50 12.87 -9.24
N LEU A 34 0.11 11.83 -8.67
CA LEU A 34 0.24 11.67 -7.21
C LEU A 34 1.01 12.82 -6.54
N ARG A 35 2.02 13.38 -7.20
CA ARG A 35 2.89 14.42 -6.64
C ARG A 35 2.34 15.85 -6.80
N GLU A 36 1.65 16.13 -7.90
CA GLU A 36 1.22 17.48 -8.27
C GLU A 36 -0.27 17.67 -7.94
N ALA A 37 -0.62 18.77 -7.26
CA ALA A 37 -1.99 18.97 -6.77
C ALA A 37 -3.02 19.19 -7.89
N ASN A 38 -2.63 19.83 -8.99
CA ASN A 38 -3.52 20.27 -10.07
C ASN A 38 -3.22 19.54 -11.40
N TYR A 39 -2.79 18.29 -11.32
CA TYR A 39 -2.48 17.49 -12.49
C TYR A 39 -3.73 16.74 -12.96
N ASP A 40 -4.12 16.91 -14.22
CA ASP A 40 -5.27 16.24 -14.83
C ASP A 40 -4.79 14.99 -15.56
N LEU A 41 -4.93 13.83 -14.91
CA LEU A 41 -4.43 12.57 -15.45
C LEU A 41 -5.14 12.19 -16.76
N THR A 42 -6.45 12.40 -16.81
CA THR A 42 -7.29 12.08 -17.97
C THR A 42 -6.93 12.93 -19.18
N SER A 43 -6.74 14.24 -18.99
CA SER A 43 -6.30 15.15 -20.05
C SER A 43 -4.94 14.74 -20.63
N GLU A 44 -3.99 14.36 -19.77
CA GLU A 44 -2.66 13.95 -20.21
C GLU A 44 -2.67 12.62 -20.98
N ILE A 45 -3.49 11.65 -20.56
CA ILE A 45 -3.71 10.40 -21.31
C ILE A 45 -4.39 10.69 -22.65
N ASN A 46 -5.33 11.64 -22.70
CA ASN A 46 -6.08 11.97 -23.90
C ASN A 46 -5.25 12.64 -25.02
N LYS A 47 -4.04 13.11 -24.73
CA LYS A 47 -3.08 13.61 -25.72
C LYS A 47 -2.52 12.51 -26.62
N TYR A 48 -2.65 11.24 -26.23
CA TYR A 48 -2.15 10.10 -26.99
C TYR A 48 -3.21 9.50 -27.91
N PRO A 49 -2.81 8.89 -29.05
CA PRO A 49 -3.72 8.16 -29.93
C PRO A 49 -4.50 7.08 -29.18
N THR A 50 -5.76 6.87 -29.58
CA THR A 50 -6.69 5.94 -28.91
C THR A 50 -6.14 4.52 -28.82
N GLU A 51 -5.42 4.06 -29.84
CA GLU A 51 -4.80 2.72 -29.89
C GLU A 51 -3.76 2.47 -28.78
N PHE A 52 -3.17 3.51 -28.18
CA PHE A 52 -2.17 3.38 -27.12
C PHE A 52 -2.73 3.70 -25.72
N LYS A 53 -3.97 4.22 -25.63
CA LYS A 53 -4.56 4.63 -24.35
C LYS A 53 -4.70 3.48 -23.37
N GLU A 54 -4.97 2.27 -23.84
CA GLU A 54 -5.09 1.09 -22.99
C GLU A 54 -3.78 0.80 -22.24
N TYR A 55 -2.63 0.86 -22.92
CA TYR A 55 -1.32 0.66 -22.29
C TYR A 55 -0.93 1.79 -21.32
N LEU A 56 -1.34 3.02 -21.61
CA LEU A 56 -1.17 4.16 -20.71
C LEU A 56 -2.00 4.00 -19.43
N ILE A 57 -3.27 3.58 -19.58
CA ILE A 57 -4.18 3.29 -18.47
C ILE A 57 -3.64 2.13 -17.63
N GLU A 58 -3.16 1.05 -18.26
CA GLU A 58 -2.54 -0.09 -17.57
C GLU A 58 -1.38 0.37 -16.67
N GLY A 59 -0.42 1.14 -17.23
CA GLY A 59 0.70 1.67 -16.45
C GLY A 59 0.26 2.62 -15.33
N ALA A 60 -0.71 3.50 -15.60
CA ALA A 60 -1.24 4.43 -14.60
C ALA A 60 -1.93 3.69 -13.45
N GLN A 61 -2.78 2.72 -13.78
CA GLN A 61 -3.47 1.85 -12.85
C GLN A 61 -2.48 1.08 -11.95
N GLU A 62 -1.43 0.49 -12.52
CA GLU A 62 -0.40 -0.19 -11.73
C GLU A 62 0.24 0.76 -10.71
N THR A 63 0.61 1.97 -11.13
CA THR A 63 1.22 2.96 -10.24
C THR A 63 0.25 3.40 -9.14
N LEU A 64 -0.99 3.70 -9.46
CA LEU A 64 -2.01 4.14 -8.49
C LEU A 64 -2.30 3.02 -7.47
N LEU A 65 -2.52 1.78 -7.94
CA LEU A 65 -2.73 0.63 -7.06
C LEU A 65 -1.54 0.40 -6.13
N ASN A 66 -0.30 0.51 -6.64
CA ASN A 66 0.91 0.34 -5.82
C ASN A 66 1.08 1.41 -4.74
N ASN A 67 0.44 2.58 -4.89
CA ASN A 67 0.47 3.65 -3.90
C ASN A 67 -0.68 3.58 -2.88
N ILE A 68 -1.57 2.58 -2.99
CA ILE A 68 -2.57 2.27 -1.96
C ILE A 68 -1.96 1.28 -0.96
N SER A 69 -1.83 1.71 0.30
CA SER A 69 -1.25 0.93 1.41
C SER A 69 -1.98 1.16 2.73
N LEU A 70 -1.71 0.35 3.76
CA LEU A 70 -2.34 0.52 5.07
C LEU A 70 -2.00 1.90 5.68
N PRO A 71 -3.00 2.64 6.22
CA PRO A 71 -2.78 4.01 6.70
C PRO A 71 -2.04 4.01 8.04
N ALA A 72 -0.72 4.17 7.99
CA ALA A 72 0.09 4.34 9.19
C ALA A 72 0.16 5.82 9.64
N GLU A 73 0.03 6.75 8.71
CA GLU A 73 0.15 8.19 8.95
C GLU A 73 -0.74 9.02 8.01
N GLU A 74 -0.88 10.31 8.32
CA GLU A 74 -1.72 11.23 7.55
C GLU A 74 -1.28 11.36 6.08
N GLY A 75 0.03 11.25 5.83
CA GLY A 75 0.59 11.22 4.48
C GLY A 75 0.05 10.06 3.65
N THR A 76 0.05 8.84 4.20
CA THR A 76 -0.49 7.65 3.54
C THR A 76 -1.99 7.79 3.24
N ILE A 77 -2.77 8.37 4.16
CA ILE A 77 -4.20 8.59 3.95
C ILE A 77 -4.43 9.52 2.74
N LYS A 78 -3.65 10.59 2.62
CA LYS A 78 -3.73 11.52 1.48
C LYS A 78 -3.35 10.82 0.17
N THR A 79 -2.26 10.06 0.18
CA THR A 79 -1.83 9.28 -1.00
C THR A 79 -2.86 8.24 -1.42
N ASN A 80 -3.48 7.52 -0.48
CA ASN A 80 -4.52 6.55 -0.77
C ASN A 80 -5.73 7.19 -1.44
N LYS A 81 -6.23 8.30 -0.86
CA LYS A 81 -7.37 9.06 -1.42
C LYS A 81 -7.07 9.53 -2.83
N LYS A 82 -5.89 10.11 -3.04
CA LYS A 82 -5.46 10.60 -4.34
C LYS A 82 -5.33 9.45 -5.34
N SER A 83 -4.75 8.32 -4.95
CA SER A 83 -4.64 7.14 -5.80
C SER A 83 -6.02 6.65 -6.27
N MET A 84 -6.99 6.60 -5.36
CA MET A 84 -8.37 6.19 -5.67
C MET A 84 -9.08 7.18 -6.59
N GLN A 85 -8.89 8.49 -6.38
CA GLN A 85 -9.38 9.51 -7.31
C GLN A 85 -8.82 9.29 -8.73
N GLY A 86 -7.51 9.03 -8.84
CA GLY A 86 -6.89 8.73 -10.14
C GLY A 86 -7.49 7.49 -10.82
N LEU A 87 -7.82 6.44 -10.06
CA LEU A 87 -8.48 5.24 -10.59
C LEU A 87 -9.90 5.54 -11.11
N LEU A 88 -10.64 6.41 -10.42
CA LEU A 88 -11.96 6.88 -10.86
C LEU A 88 -11.87 7.77 -12.12
N GLU A 89 -10.80 8.55 -12.28
CA GLU A 89 -10.60 9.41 -13.45
C GLU A 89 -10.31 8.63 -14.74
N ILE A 90 -9.56 7.52 -14.66
CA ILE A 90 -9.11 6.77 -15.84
C ILE A 90 -10.09 5.68 -16.31
N LYS A 91 -11.13 5.34 -15.52
CA LYS A 91 -12.10 4.29 -15.87
C LYS A 91 -13.48 4.86 -16.21
N LYS A 92 -14.17 4.19 -17.15
CA LYS A 92 -15.53 4.55 -17.57
C LYS A 92 -16.64 4.07 -16.62
N ASP A 93 -16.48 2.89 -16.03
CA ASP A 93 -17.41 2.35 -15.04
C ASP A 93 -16.91 2.67 -13.62
N THR A 94 -17.50 3.72 -13.04
CA THR A 94 -17.09 4.24 -11.73
C THR A 94 -17.84 3.59 -10.58
N GLN A 95 -18.96 2.90 -10.83
CA GLN A 95 -19.80 2.34 -9.76
C GLN A 95 -19.08 1.20 -9.04
N ALA A 96 -18.55 0.23 -9.79
CA ALA A 96 -17.81 -0.89 -9.22
C ALA A 96 -16.53 -0.46 -8.48
N ILE A 97 -15.87 0.61 -8.95
CA ILE A 97 -14.71 1.19 -8.27
C ILE A 97 -15.14 1.84 -6.96
N ASN A 98 -16.22 2.62 -6.96
CA ASN A 98 -16.74 3.26 -5.75
C ASN A 98 -17.13 2.24 -4.68
N ASP A 99 -17.78 1.15 -5.06
CA ASP A 99 -18.17 0.09 -4.12
C ASP A 99 -16.95 -0.59 -3.48
N LEU A 100 -15.88 -0.84 -4.27
CA LEU A 100 -14.62 -1.35 -3.74
C LEU A 100 -13.87 -0.31 -2.91
N TYR A 101 -13.96 0.97 -3.27
CA TYR A 101 -13.34 2.06 -2.52
C TYR A 101 -13.94 2.15 -1.11
N ILE A 102 -15.27 2.08 -0.98
CA ILE A 102 -15.96 2.04 0.33
C ILE A 102 -15.48 0.86 1.18
N GLN A 103 -15.32 -0.33 0.57
CA GLN A 103 -14.81 -1.51 1.27
C GLN A 103 -13.37 -1.30 1.77
N ILE A 104 -12.51 -0.67 0.97
CA ILE A 104 -11.13 -0.34 1.36
C ILE A 104 -11.11 0.73 2.46
N GLU A 105 -11.97 1.74 2.40
CA GLU A 105 -12.10 2.73 3.47
C GLU A 105 -12.52 2.08 4.79
N HIS A 106 -13.48 1.16 4.77
CA HIS A 106 -13.86 0.39 5.96
C HIS A 106 -12.68 -0.46 6.47
N LEU A 107 -11.96 -1.16 5.59
CA LEU A 107 -10.76 -1.92 5.96
C LEU A 107 -9.73 -1.04 6.69
N PHE A 108 -9.48 0.16 6.17
CA PHE A 108 -8.56 1.15 6.75
C PHE A 108 -9.03 1.69 8.10
N GLN A 109 -10.33 1.95 8.26
CA GLN A 109 -10.91 2.33 9.54
C GLN A 109 -10.74 1.23 10.59
N TYR A 110 -11.06 -0.02 10.23
CA TYR A 110 -10.86 -1.16 11.12
C TYR A 110 -9.40 -1.35 11.48
N TYR A 111 -8.48 -1.28 10.51
CA TYR A 111 -7.04 -1.36 10.76
C TYR A 111 -6.59 -0.35 11.81
N THR A 112 -6.97 0.92 11.65
CA THR A 112 -6.56 2.00 12.54
C THR A 112 -7.11 1.81 13.96
N GLN A 113 -8.37 1.39 14.08
CA GLN A 113 -9.00 1.09 15.36
C GLN A 113 -8.34 -0.09 16.06
N THR A 114 -8.10 -1.18 15.33
CA THR A 114 -7.44 -2.37 15.85
C THR A 114 -6.01 -2.07 16.26
N LEU A 115 -5.24 -1.33 15.45
CA LEU A 115 -3.87 -0.91 15.78
C LEU A 115 -3.82 -0.17 17.13
N ALA A 116 -4.71 0.80 17.34
CA ALA A 116 -4.78 1.55 18.59
C ALA A 116 -5.16 0.65 19.78
N GLN A 117 -6.09 -0.29 19.59
CA GLN A 117 -6.50 -1.23 20.63
C GLN A 117 -5.38 -2.23 20.96
N THR A 118 -4.74 -2.81 19.96
CA THR A 118 -3.63 -3.76 20.10
C THR A 118 -2.44 -3.09 20.79
N TYR A 119 -2.14 -1.83 20.48
CA TYR A 119 -1.08 -1.09 21.16
C TYR A 119 -1.37 -0.90 22.65
N ARG A 120 -2.60 -0.52 23.02
CA ARG A 120 -3.01 -0.38 24.43
C ARG A 120 -2.89 -1.70 25.18
N GLN A 121 -3.46 -2.77 24.62
CA GLN A 121 -3.41 -4.12 25.22
C GLN A 121 -1.97 -4.63 25.36
N PHE A 122 -1.14 -4.42 24.33
CA PHE A 122 0.28 -4.75 24.38
C PHE A 122 0.98 -4.00 25.51
N LYS A 123 0.80 -2.68 25.60
CA LYS A 123 1.41 -1.84 26.64
C LYS A 123 1.04 -2.31 28.04
N ASP A 124 -0.25 -2.62 28.28
CA ASP A 124 -0.73 -3.10 29.57
C ASP A 124 -0.13 -4.47 29.91
N SER A 125 -0.11 -5.39 28.94
CA SER A 125 0.48 -6.73 29.13
C SER A 125 1.99 -6.69 29.40
N PHE A 126 2.71 -5.81 28.69
CA PHE A 126 4.14 -5.61 28.88
C PHE A 126 4.43 -4.96 30.24
N ALA A 127 3.61 -3.98 30.65
CA ALA A 127 3.69 -3.37 31.98
C ALA A 127 3.51 -4.40 33.11
N ALA A 128 2.55 -5.32 32.96
CA ALA A 128 2.34 -6.41 33.91
C ALA A 128 3.57 -7.33 34.00
N LYS A 129 4.13 -7.74 32.85
CA LYS A 129 5.32 -8.59 32.75
C LYS A 129 6.54 -7.98 33.45
N ILE A 130 6.79 -6.68 33.28
CA ILE A 130 7.95 -6.02 33.91
C ILE A 130 7.71 -5.71 35.39
N ASN A 131 6.48 -5.49 35.82
CA ASN A 131 6.16 -5.18 37.21
C ASN A 131 6.55 -6.31 38.17
N GLU A 132 6.48 -7.57 37.74
CA GLU A 132 6.97 -8.71 38.52
C GLU A 132 8.48 -8.60 38.80
N THR A 133 9.27 -8.29 37.76
CA THR A 133 10.71 -8.08 37.87
C THR A 133 11.05 -6.86 38.73
N VAL A 134 10.30 -5.77 38.58
CA VAL A 134 10.48 -4.54 39.37
C VAL A 134 10.23 -4.81 40.85
N LYS A 135 9.11 -5.47 41.21
CA LYS A 135 8.80 -5.81 42.60
C LYS A 135 9.89 -6.65 43.26
N MET A 136 10.46 -7.62 42.54
CA MET A 136 11.59 -8.40 43.04
C MET A 136 12.85 -7.56 43.28
N MET A 137 13.11 -6.56 42.43
CA MET A 137 14.20 -5.61 42.66
C MET A 137 13.94 -4.70 43.86
N GLU A 138 12.73 -4.13 43.98
CA GLU A 138 12.36 -3.26 45.10
C GLU A 138 12.49 -3.97 46.45
N GLN A 139 12.14 -5.26 46.52
CA GLN A 139 12.32 -6.07 47.73
C GLN A 139 13.79 -6.27 48.11
N ARG A 140 14.71 -6.30 47.12
CA ARG A 140 16.14 -6.48 47.36
C ARG A 140 16.85 -5.17 47.70
N THR A 141 16.45 -4.06 47.08
CA THR A 141 17.13 -2.75 47.20
C THR A 141 16.43 -1.80 48.17
N GLY A 142 15.20 -2.11 48.59
CA GLY A 142 14.36 -1.26 49.45
C GLY A 142 13.90 0.04 48.77
N THR A 143 14.20 0.24 47.48
CA THR A 143 13.92 1.49 46.75
C THR A 143 12.76 1.29 45.81
N LYS A 144 11.74 2.16 45.88
CA LYS A 144 10.62 2.15 44.92
C LYS A 144 11.05 2.71 43.57
N VAL A 145 10.76 1.99 42.48
CA VAL A 145 11.14 2.37 41.12
C VAL A 145 9.89 2.56 40.26
N LYS A 146 9.64 3.79 39.80
CA LYS A 146 8.57 4.07 38.84
C LYS A 146 9.04 3.73 37.42
N VAL A 147 8.51 2.66 36.85
CA VAL A 147 8.94 2.16 35.54
C VAL A 147 7.97 2.59 34.45
N ASN A 148 8.50 3.15 33.36
CA ASN A 148 7.75 3.38 32.13
C ASN A 148 7.96 2.19 31.18
N PRO A 149 6.91 1.42 30.83
CA PRO A 149 6.99 0.28 29.92
C PRO A 149 7.65 0.60 28.58
N GLU A 150 7.34 1.75 27.99
CA GLU A 150 7.81 2.13 26.64
C GLU A 150 9.31 2.44 26.59
N LYS A 151 9.92 2.72 27.75
CA LYS A 151 11.35 2.97 27.89
C LYS A 151 12.16 1.71 28.21
N GLN A 152 11.50 0.57 28.39
CA GLN A 152 12.19 -0.67 28.75
C GLN A 152 12.89 -1.29 27.54
N PRO A 153 14.02 -1.97 27.76
CA PRO A 153 14.64 -2.82 26.75
C PRO A 153 13.64 -3.82 26.18
N GLY A 154 13.68 -4.06 24.87
CA GLY A 154 12.83 -5.04 24.19
C GLY A 154 11.40 -4.57 23.87
N PHE A 155 10.88 -3.49 24.48
CA PHE A 155 9.51 -3.02 24.22
C PHE A 155 9.23 -2.80 22.73
N ARG A 156 10.13 -2.08 22.05
CA ARG A 156 10.00 -1.80 20.61
C ARG A 156 10.07 -3.07 19.78
N GLU A 157 10.97 -4.00 20.10
CA GLU A 157 11.12 -5.25 19.35
C GLU A 157 9.90 -6.15 19.50
N GLU A 158 9.40 -6.31 20.72
CA GLU A 158 8.16 -7.06 20.98
C GLU A 158 6.97 -6.40 20.26
N TRP A 159 6.85 -5.08 20.34
CA TRP A 159 5.80 -4.35 19.62
C TRP A 159 5.85 -4.59 18.10
N MET A 160 7.04 -4.54 17.49
CA MET A 160 7.21 -4.78 16.05
C MET A 160 6.76 -6.20 15.64
N LYS A 161 6.89 -7.20 16.52
CA LYS A 161 6.37 -8.57 16.26
C LYS A 161 4.84 -8.61 16.27
N TYR A 162 4.18 -7.84 17.13
CA TYR A 162 2.72 -7.71 17.14
C TYR A 162 2.24 -6.93 15.91
N LEU A 163 2.89 -5.80 15.64
CA LEU A 163 2.58 -4.95 14.49
C LEU A 163 2.74 -5.70 13.17
N GLY A 164 3.82 -6.45 12.98
CA GLY A 164 4.05 -7.23 11.76
C GLY A 164 2.95 -8.26 11.49
N ARG A 165 2.47 -8.94 12.54
CA ARG A 165 1.35 -9.89 12.42
C ARG A 165 0.04 -9.19 12.05
N LEU A 166 -0.25 -8.06 12.70
CA LEU A 166 -1.42 -7.25 12.38
C LEU A 166 -1.36 -6.76 10.93
N ASN A 167 -0.23 -6.17 10.52
CA ASN A 167 -0.06 -5.65 9.17
C ASN A 167 -0.24 -6.75 8.12
N ASN A 168 0.37 -7.92 8.31
CA ASN A 168 0.24 -9.03 7.37
C ASN A 168 -1.22 -9.44 7.14
N GLN A 169 -2.03 -9.49 8.19
CA GLN A 169 -3.45 -9.83 8.06
C GLN A 169 -4.20 -8.82 7.19
N TYR A 170 -3.96 -7.53 7.40
CA TYR A 170 -4.65 -6.47 6.67
C TYR A 170 -4.07 -6.24 5.27
N GLU A 171 -2.78 -6.49 5.06
CA GLU A 171 -2.14 -6.43 3.73
C GLU A 171 -2.70 -7.52 2.80
N VAL A 172 -2.96 -8.73 3.32
CA VAL A 172 -3.62 -9.80 2.55
C VAL A 172 -5.02 -9.35 2.11
N ALA A 173 -5.82 -8.82 3.05
CA ALA A 173 -7.15 -8.31 2.73
C ALA A 173 -7.08 -7.16 1.72
N LEU A 174 -6.14 -6.21 1.88
CA LEU A 174 -5.95 -5.11 0.95
C LEU A 174 -5.55 -5.60 -0.44
N ALA A 175 -4.64 -6.57 -0.52
CA ALA A 175 -4.21 -7.18 -1.77
C ALA A 175 -5.39 -7.79 -2.55
N GLU A 176 -6.31 -8.48 -1.88
CA GLU A 176 -7.52 -9.01 -2.52
C GLU A 176 -8.40 -7.91 -3.13
N HIS A 177 -8.56 -6.77 -2.45
CA HIS A 177 -9.31 -5.64 -2.99
C HIS A 177 -8.57 -4.98 -4.17
N LYS A 178 -7.25 -4.88 -4.11
CA LYS A 178 -6.41 -4.37 -5.21
C LYS A 178 -6.47 -5.28 -6.44
N GLU A 179 -6.54 -6.60 -6.26
CA GLU A 179 -6.74 -7.54 -7.37
C GLU A 179 -8.15 -7.40 -7.99
N LYS A 180 -9.19 -7.20 -7.17
CA LYS A 180 -10.54 -6.91 -7.68
C LYS A 180 -10.54 -5.62 -8.51
N LEU A 181 -9.94 -4.55 -7.99
CA LEU A 181 -9.76 -3.29 -8.73
C LEU A 181 -9.00 -3.53 -10.03
N ARG A 182 -7.94 -4.35 -10.02
CA ARG A 182 -7.16 -4.63 -11.21
C ARG A 182 -7.97 -5.25 -12.35
N ARG A 183 -8.95 -6.09 -12.01
CA ARG A 183 -9.78 -6.81 -12.99
C ARG A 183 -10.92 -5.98 -13.56
N ILE A 184 -11.34 -4.93 -12.86
CA ILE A 184 -12.47 -4.11 -13.28
C ILE A 184 -12.03 -2.81 -13.96
N ILE A 185 -10.76 -2.39 -13.83
CA ILE A 185 -10.18 -1.20 -14.48
C ILE A 185 -9.60 -1.52 -15.86
#